data_AF-A0A315XRN7-F1
#
_entry.id   AF-A0A315XRN7-F1
#
_cell.length_a   1.000
_cell.length_b   1.000
_cell.length_c   1.000
_cell.angle_alpha   90.00
_cell.angle_beta   90.00
_cell.angle_gamma   90.00
#
_symmetry.space_group_name_H-M   'P 1'
#
loop_
_entity.id
_entity.type
_entity.pdbx_description
1 polymer ?
#
loop_
_entity_poly.entity_id
_entity_poly.type
_entity_poly.pdbx_seq_one_letter_code
_entity_poly.pdbx_strand_id
1 'polypeptide(L)'
;MNKAYTFRIYPNRNQETKLNRTLSICRHLYNDALEERRRQAELNRIRREFQVFPWEKPEWISYEDQQNALPDSKTPLQKQVHSQVLQNALKRLDRSFQNFFKGFGYPRFTVDIDKKVEKVPIKTRTGIDVGLESLLTLSSGLIRFTNYKAEYAGKWIELVDPYWTSQTCLCGADVPKDLSIRIHICHECGLILNRDHVSAIIIENRGTRSVPMDCREFTPVETKPLL
;
A
#
# COMPACT_ATOMS: atom_id res chain seq x y z
N MET A 1 -26.50 17.60 18.61
CA MET A 1 -25.68 16.44 18.16
C MET A 1 -25.29 16.69 16.70
N ASN A 2 -24.02 16.96 16.41
CA ASN A 2 -23.59 17.24 15.04
C ASN A 2 -23.53 15.93 14.26
N LYS A 3 -24.33 15.80 13.19
CA LYS A 3 -24.28 14.65 12.28
C LYS A 3 -23.14 14.88 11.28
N ALA A 4 -22.22 13.92 11.18
CA ALA A 4 -21.15 13.93 10.19
C ALA A 4 -21.54 13.02 9.02
N TYR A 5 -21.52 13.56 7.80
CA TYR A 5 -21.81 12.81 6.57
C TYR A 5 -20.51 12.57 5.80
N THR A 6 -20.33 11.36 5.26
CA THR A 6 -19.20 11.02 4.40
C THR A 6 -19.70 10.84 2.98
N PHE A 7 -19.15 11.61 2.05
CA PHE A 7 -19.51 11.54 0.63
C PHE A 7 -18.31 11.08 -0.19
N ARG A 8 -18.55 10.19 -1.15
CA ARG A 8 -17.56 9.84 -2.17
C ARG A 8 -17.61 10.88 -3.28
N ILE A 9 -16.49 11.54 -3.52
CA ILE A 9 -16.37 12.51 -4.61
C ILE A 9 -16.03 11.73 -5.88
N TYR A 10 -16.72 12.05 -6.98
CA TYR A 10 -16.41 11.57 -8.32
C TYR A 10 -15.89 12.75 -9.16
N PRO A 11 -14.57 12.99 -9.20
CA PRO A 11 -14.01 14.12 -9.91
C PRO A 11 -14.19 13.97 -11.43
N ASN A 12 -14.39 15.09 -12.11
CA ASN A 12 -14.28 15.12 -13.57
C ASN A 12 -12.80 15.05 -14.01
N ARG A 13 -12.54 14.80 -15.30
CA ARG A 13 -11.17 14.66 -15.84
C ARG A 13 -10.25 15.85 -15.53
N ASN A 14 -10.78 17.07 -15.56
CA ASN A 14 -10.00 18.28 -15.28
C ASN A 14 -9.66 18.40 -13.78
N GLN A 15 -10.60 18.03 -12.91
CA GLN A 15 -10.39 17.97 -11.46
C GLN A 15 -9.38 16.88 -11.10
N GLU A 16 -9.51 15.69 -11.69
CA GLU A 16 -8.57 14.58 -11.52
C GLU A 16 -7.14 15.01 -11.90
N THR A 17 -6.97 15.64 -13.06
CA THR A 17 -5.67 16.16 -13.50
C THR A 17 -5.06 17.14 -12.48
N LYS A 18 -5.86 18.06 -11.94
CA LYS A 18 -5.41 19.01 -10.91
C LYS A 18 -5.04 18.33 -9.60
N LEU A 19 -5.83 17.35 -9.18
CA LEU A 19 -5.57 16.57 -7.96
C LEU A 19 -4.30 15.75 -8.10
N ASN A 20 -4.10 15.06 -9.22
CA ASN A 20 -2.90 14.27 -9.48
C ASN A 20 -1.66 15.16 -9.57
N ARG A 21 -1.76 16.32 -10.21
CA ARG A 21 -0.67 17.32 -10.20
C ARG A 21 -0.33 17.78 -8.78
N THR A 22 -1.34 18.06 -7.96
CA THR A 22 -1.15 18.47 -6.56
C THR A 22 -0.49 17.35 -5.75
N LEU A 23 -0.96 16.11 -5.89
CA LEU A 23 -0.38 14.94 -5.24
C LEU A 23 1.08 14.72 -5.63
N SER A 24 1.40 14.84 -6.92
CA SER A 24 2.77 14.74 -7.44
C SER A 24 3.69 15.80 -6.82
N ILE A 25 3.25 17.05 -6.76
CA ILE A 25 4.01 18.15 -6.13
C ILE A 25 4.25 17.88 -4.64
N CYS A 26 3.22 17.44 -3.91
CA CYS A 26 3.37 17.08 -2.50
C CYS A 26 4.30 15.88 -2.28
N ARG A 27 4.28 14.90 -3.20
CA ARG A 27 5.16 13.73 -3.18
C ARG A 27 6.62 14.14 -3.34
N HIS A 28 6.92 15.01 -4.29
CA HIS A 28 8.25 15.56 -4.49
C HIS A 28 8.72 16.31 -3.24
N LEU A 29 7.91 17.25 -2.73
CA LEU A 29 8.25 17.97 -1.50
C LEU A 29 8.53 17.03 -0.31
N TYR A 30 7.71 15.98 -0.13
CA TYR A 30 7.93 14.98 0.92
C TYR A 30 9.27 14.26 0.74
N ASN A 31 9.58 13.83 -0.48
CA ASN A 31 10.80 13.10 -0.77
C ASN A 31 12.03 13.98 -0.60
N ASP A 32 11.99 15.22 -1.09
CA ASP A 32 13.08 16.20 -0.96
C ASP A 32 13.36 16.46 0.53
N ALA A 33 12.31 16.69 1.32
CA ALA A 33 12.43 16.90 2.77
C ALA A 33 12.91 15.65 3.52
N LEU A 34 12.54 14.45 3.08
CA LEU A 34 13.05 13.19 3.62
C LEU A 34 14.53 13.00 3.31
N GLU A 35 14.96 13.33 2.09
CA GLU A 35 16.34 13.26 1.65
C GLU A 35 17.22 14.23 2.45
N GLU A 36 16.74 15.45 2.68
CA GLU A 36 17.42 16.45 3.51
C GLU A 36 17.68 15.91 4.94
N ARG A 37 16.65 15.36 5.60
CA ARG A 37 16.79 14.74 6.92
C ARG A 37 17.74 13.53 6.91
N ARG A 38 17.72 12.72 5.84
CA ARG A 38 18.67 11.60 5.65
C ARG A 38 20.11 12.10 5.52
N ARG A 39 20.34 13.13 4.71
CA ARG A 39 21.65 13.75 4.52
C ARG A 39 22.17 14.30 5.85
N GLN A 40 21.33 14.99 6.63
CA GLN A 40 21.74 15.51 7.94
C GLN A 40 22.11 14.37 8.91
N ALA A 41 21.34 13.29 8.93
CA ALA A 41 21.65 12.12 9.74
C ALA A 41 22.99 11.47 9.34
N GLU A 42 23.29 11.41 8.04
CA GLU A 42 24.58 10.91 7.55
C GLU A 42 25.75 11.84 7.90
N LEU A 43 25.57 13.16 7.80
CA LEU A 43 26.57 14.12 8.26
C LEU A 43 26.86 13.97 9.75
N ASN A 44 25.81 13.80 10.58
CA ASN A 44 25.96 13.52 12.00
C ASN A 44 26.71 12.20 12.26
N ARG A 45 26.47 11.17 11.43
CA ARG A 45 27.21 9.90 11.51
C ARG A 45 28.69 10.10 11.23
N ILE A 46 29.02 10.79 10.13
CA ILE A 46 30.40 11.07 9.71
C ILE A 46 31.11 11.94 10.76
N ARG A 47 30.47 13.02 11.24
CA ARG A 47 31.07 13.88 12.28
C ARG A 47 31.46 13.09 13.52
N ARG A 48 30.61 12.15 13.95
CA ARG A 48 30.89 11.26 15.07
C ARG A 48 32.04 10.29 14.77
N GLU A 49 32.04 9.68 13.59
CA GLU A 49 33.05 8.71 13.15
C GLU A 49 34.44 9.34 13.06
N PHE A 50 34.54 10.52 12.44
CA PHE A 50 35.80 11.24 12.24
C PHE A 50 36.13 12.19 13.40
N GLN A 51 35.36 12.19 14.50
CA GLN A 51 35.52 13.10 15.64
C GLN A 51 35.65 14.58 15.24
N VAL A 52 34.91 14.98 14.21
CA VAL A 52 34.87 16.37 13.74
C VAL A 52 34.02 17.17 14.72
N PHE A 53 34.66 18.07 15.48
CA PHE A 53 34.07 18.84 16.58
C PHE A 53 33.36 17.97 17.66
N PRO A 54 34.12 17.22 18.48
CA PRO A 54 33.57 16.25 19.44
C PRO A 54 32.63 16.84 20.51
N TRP A 55 32.73 18.14 20.78
CA TRP A 55 31.93 18.86 21.78
C TRP A 55 30.62 19.40 21.22
N GLU A 56 30.41 19.35 19.91
CA GLU A 56 29.20 19.88 19.27
C GLU A 56 28.08 18.82 19.30
N LYS A 57 26.86 19.25 19.62
CA LYS A 57 25.71 18.34 19.66
C LYS A 57 25.24 18.04 18.23
N PRO A 58 24.82 16.80 17.93
CA PRO A 58 24.27 16.47 16.62
C PRO A 58 22.99 17.26 16.37
N GLU A 59 22.91 17.90 15.21
CA GLU A 59 21.77 18.73 14.79
C GLU A 59 20.75 17.88 14.03
N TRP A 60 19.48 17.98 14.40
CA TRP A 60 18.39 17.33 13.71
C TRP A 60 17.51 18.38 13.06
N ILE A 61 17.21 18.20 11.77
CA ILE A 61 16.27 19.06 11.06
C ILE A 61 14.87 18.76 11.56
N SER A 62 14.24 19.75 12.18
CA SER A 62 12.89 19.66 12.71
C SER A 62 11.83 19.92 11.63
N TYR A 63 10.57 19.69 11.97
CA TYR A 63 9.45 20.11 11.13
C TYR A 63 9.40 21.63 10.99
N GLU A 64 9.64 22.34 12.08
CA GLU A 64 9.60 23.80 12.15
C GLU A 64 10.65 24.42 11.22
N ASP A 65 11.88 23.88 11.20
CA ASP A 65 12.95 24.36 10.32
C ASP A 65 12.54 24.28 8.84
N GLN A 66 12.05 23.11 8.42
CA GLN A 66 11.62 22.89 7.03
C GLN A 66 10.37 23.70 6.68
N GLN A 67 9.45 23.89 7.64
CA GLN A 67 8.27 24.72 7.43
C GLN A 67 8.63 26.19 7.27
N ASN A 68 9.57 26.69 8.09
CA ASN A 68 10.01 28.08 8.07
C ASN A 68 10.86 28.40 6.84
N ALA A 69 11.62 27.44 6.31
CA ALA A 69 12.35 27.58 5.06
C ALA A 69 11.45 27.47 3.81
N LEU A 70 10.23 26.92 3.94
CA LEU A 70 9.34 26.65 2.80
C LEU A 70 8.93 27.91 2.00
N PRO A 71 8.62 29.08 2.60
CA PRO A 71 8.26 30.27 1.83
C PRO A 71 9.34 30.68 0.81
N ASP A 72 10.61 30.58 1.19
CA ASP A 72 11.75 31.03 0.39
C ASP A 72 12.24 29.95 -0.59
N SER A 73 12.21 28.68 -0.18
CA SER A 73 12.67 27.53 -0.98
C SER A 73 11.65 27.02 -2.01
N LYS A 74 10.46 27.63 -2.10
CA LYS A 74 9.38 27.18 -2.97
C LYS A 74 9.74 27.23 -4.45
N THR A 75 9.70 26.06 -5.10
CA THR A 75 9.80 25.97 -6.56
C THR A 75 8.58 26.58 -7.25
N PRO A 76 8.69 27.01 -8.52
CA PRO A 76 7.54 27.55 -9.28
C PRO A 76 6.35 26.59 -9.34
N LEU A 77 6.59 25.28 -9.29
CA LEU A 77 5.53 24.27 -9.26
C LEU A 77 4.82 24.24 -7.90
N GLN A 78 5.57 24.31 -6.80
CA GLN A 78 5.01 24.33 -5.45
C GLN A 78 4.15 25.58 -5.20
N LYS A 79 4.50 26.74 -5.79
CA LYS A 79 3.70 27.97 -5.68
C LYS A 79 2.28 27.85 -6.24
N GLN A 80 2.00 26.86 -7.10
CA GLN A 80 0.67 26.61 -7.67
C GLN A 80 -0.26 25.89 -6.70
N VAL A 81 0.28 25.27 -5.65
CA VAL A 81 -0.48 24.51 -4.66
C VAL A 81 -0.72 25.37 -3.42
N HIS A 82 -1.90 25.21 -2.83
CA HIS A 82 -2.26 25.92 -1.61
C HIS A 82 -1.26 25.62 -0.48
N SER A 83 -0.82 26.67 0.22
CA SER A 83 0.24 26.60 1.25
C SER A 83 -0.03 25.55 2.33
N GLN A 84 -1.28 25.46 2.80
CA GLN A 84 -1.69 24.50 3.81
C GLN A 84 -1.47 23.04 3.38
N VAL A 85 -1.61 22.75 2.09
CA VAL A 85 -1.44 21.38 1.55
C VAL A 85 0.04 20.98 1.59
N LEU A 86 0.93 21.91 1.22
CA LEU A 86 2.38 21.70 1.31
C LEU A 86 2.83 21.51 2.76
N GLN A 87 2.35 22.36 3.68
CA GLN A 87 2.64 22.22 5.11
C GLN A 87 2.14 20.88 5.66
N ASN A 88 0.97 20.42 5.22
CA ASN A 88 0.44 19.12 5.61
C ASN A 88 1.30 17.95 5.10
N ALA A 89 1.96 18.07 3.94
CA ALA A 89 2.90 17.06 3.45
C ALA A 89 4.11 16.94 4.39
N LEU A 90 4.69 18.07 4.82
CA LEU A 90 5.76 18.09 5.82
C LEU A 90 5.30 17.55 7.19
N LYS A 91 4.09 17.88 7.64
CA LYS A 91 3.52 17.30 8.89
C LYS A 91 3.37 15.77 8.81
N ARG A 92 3.06 15.22 7.63
CA ARG A 92 2.98 13.76 7.43
C ARG A 92 4.36 13.10 7.52
N LEU A 93 5.39 13.75 6.97
CA LEU A 93 6.78 13.32 7.14
C LEU A 93 7.16 13.30 8.61
N ASP A 94 6.85 14.38 9.33
CA ASP A 94 7.14 14.49 10.76
C ASP A 94 6.48 13.39 11.58
N ARG A 95 5.18 13.16 11.39
CA ARG A 95 4.46 12.05 12.02
C ARG A 95 5.10 10.70 11.70
N SER A 96 5.62 10.51 10.49
CA SER A 96 6.32 9.29 10.10
C SER A 96 7.63 9.12 10.88
N PHE A 97 8.38 10.20 11.11
CA PHE A 97 9.55 10.18 11.98
C PHE A 97 9.20 9.95 13.44
N GLN A 98 8.14 10.57 13.96
CA GLN A 98 7.64 10.30 15.32
C GLN A 98 7.30 8.82 15.50
N ASN A 99 6.70 8.19 14.48
CA ASN A 99 6.42 6.75 14.48
C ASN A 99 7.70 5.91 14.36
N PHE A 100 8.68 6.34 13.57
CA PHE A 100 9.98 5.68 13.49
C PHE A 100 10.69 5.64 14.86
N PHE A 101 10.73 6.76 15.57
CA PHE A 101 11.33 6.82 16.91
C PHE A 101 10.55 6.00 17.95
N LYS A 102 9.28 5.69 17.69
CA LYS A 102 8.47 4.74 18.47
C LYS A 102 8.63 3.27 18.06
N GLY A 103 9.47 2.97 17.05
CA GLY A 103 9.78 1.60 16.61
C GLY A 103 8.98 1.08 15.42
N PHE A 104 8.13 1.89 14.77
CA PHE A 104 7.29 1.43 13.64
C PHE A 104 8.00 1.37 12.28
N GLY A 105 9.31 1.58 12.24
CA GLY A 105 10.14 1.50 11.03
C GLY A 105 10.43 2.85 10.37
N TYR A 106 11.52 2.90 9.57
CA TYR A 106 12.05 4.15 9.01
C TYR A 106 11.21 4.68 7.82
N PRO A 107 11.01 6.01 7.69
CA PRO A 107 10.25 6.58 6.58
C PRO A 107 10.88 6.26 5.23
N ARG A 108 10.05 5.81 4.28
CA ARG A 108 10.47 5.47 2.92
C ARG A 108 10.09 6.57 1.93
N PHE A 109 10.83 6.64 0.83
CA PHE A 109 10.45 7.48 -0.30
C PHE A 109 9.09 7.07 -0.84
N THR A 110 8.30 8.09 -1.16
CA THR A 110 7.01 7.93 -1.79
C THR A 110 7.20 7.84 -3.30
N VAL A 111 6.67 6.77 -3.88
CA VAL A 111 6.70 6.53 -5.34
C VAL A 111 5.37 6.95 -5.94
N ASP A 112 5.36 7.31 -7.23
CA ASP A 112 4.11 7.56 -7.95
C ASP A 112 3.24 6.32 -7.91
N ILE A 113 1.97 6.49 -7.54
CA ILE A 113 0.97 5.41 -7.56
C ILE A 113 0.80 4.88 -9.00
N ASP A 114 0.98 5.76 -10.00
CA ASP A 114 0.80 5.43 -11.41
C ASP A 114 2.02 4.73 -12.05
N LYS A 115 3.19 4.72 -11.39
CA LYS A 115 4.39 4.01 -11.89
C LYS A 115 4.51 2.55 -11.44
N LYS A 116 3.51 2.02 -10.72
CA LYS A 116 3.38 0.58 -10.50
C LYS A 116 1.99 0.12 -10.89
N VAL A 117 1.92 -0.30 -12.15
CA VAL A 117 1.13 -1.38 -12.74
C VAL A 117 0.75 -0.83 -14.10
N GLU A 118 1.60 -1.11 -15.09
CA GLU A 118 1.11 -1.20 -16.45
C GLU A 118 -0.11 -2.12 -16.34
N LYS A 119 -1.31 -1.56 -16.53
CA LYS A 119 -2.53 -2.36 -16.51
C LYS A 119 -2.44 -3.21 -17.76
N VAL A 120 -1.73 -4.34 -17.65
CA VAL A 120 -1.83 -5.41 -18.62
C VAL A 120 -3.34 -5.68 -18.68
N PRO A 121 -3.97 -5.60 -19.86
CA PRO A 121 -5.33 -6.07 -20.01
C PRO A 121 -5.28 -7.59 -19.83
N ILE A 122 -5.25 -8.03 -18.56
CA ILE A 122 -5.41 -9.42 -18.24
C ILE A 122 -6.87 -9.68 -18.59
N LYS A 123 -7.10 -10.43 -19.68
CA LYS A 123 -8.39 -11.08 -19.94
C LYS A 123 -8.57 -12.18 -18.90
N THR A 124 -8.67 -11.84 -17.62
CA THR A 124 -9.03 -12.80 -16.57
C THR A 124 -10.52 -12.77 -16.38
N ARG A 125 -11.08 -13.97 -16.28
CA ARG A 125 -12.52 -14.23 -16.16
C ARG A 125 -13.06 -14.00 -14.73
N THR A 126 -12.25 -13.51 -13.78
CA THR A 126 -12.59 -13.54 -12.35
C THR A 126 -11.83 -12.48 -11.55
N GLY A 127 -12.42 -12.13 -10.39
CA GLY A 127 -12.03 -11.08 -9.45
C GLY A 127 -10.62 -11.20 -8.86
N ILE A 128 -10.21 -10.16 -8.12
CA ILE A 128 -8.90 -10.10 -7.48
C ILE A 128 -8.92 -10.92 -6.19
N ASP A 129 -7.89 -11.74 -6.08
CA ASP A 129 -7.64 -12.78 -5.10
C ASP A 129 -7.39 -12.25 -3.67
N VAL A 130 -8.16 -12.73 -2.69
CA VAL A 130 -7.81 -12.65 -1.25
C VAL A 130 -8.39 -13.89 -0.55
N GLY A 131 -7.71 -15.02 -0.64
CA GLY A 131 -8.04 -16.19 0.17
C GLY A 131 -7.81 -15.90 1.66
N LEU A 132 -8.89 -15.84 2.47
CA LEU A 132 -8.82 -15.82 3.93
C LEU A 132 -10.23 -15.92 4.56
N GLU A 133 -10.92 -17.06 4.43
CA GLU A 133 -12.12 -17.30 5.25
C GLU A 133 -11.81 -17.79 6.68
N SER A 134 -10.62 -18.30 6.99
CA SER A 134 -10.43 -19.03 8.27
C SER A 134 -9.59 -18.35 9.36
N LEU A 135 -9.33 -17.05 9.28
CA LEU A 135 -8.73 -16.30 10.39
C LEU A 135 -9.65 -15.14 10.76
N LEU A 136 -10.70 -15.46 11.51
CA LEU A 136 -11.58 -14.49 12.19
C LEU A 136 -10.86 -13.55 13.17
N THR A 137 -9.53 -13.54 13.24
CA THR A 137 -8.80 -12.67 14.19
C THR A 137 -7.51 -12.03 13.67
N LEU A 138 -7.16 -12.11 12.38
CA LEU A 138 -6.03 -11.32 11.84
C LEU A 138 -6.38 -10.58 10.53
N SER A 139 -6.77 -9.32 10.72
CA SER A 139 -6.83 -8.20 9.77
C SER A 139 -8.15 -7.94 9.01
N SER A 140 -9.21 -7.62 9.76
CA SER A 140 -10.38 -6.88 9.25
C SER A 140 -10.01 -5.68 8.36
N GLY A 141 -8.85 -5.07 8.59
CA GLY A 141 -8.30 -4.00 7.76
C GLY A 141 -7.92 -4.42 6.34
N LEU A 142 -7.23 -5.56 6.14
CA LEU A 142 -6.74 -5.95 4.81
C LEU A 142 -7.91 -6.30 3.90
N ILE A 143 -8.83 -7.14 4.37
CA ILE A 143 -10.06 -7.51 3.66
C ILE A 143 -10.90 -6.26 3.33
N ARG A 144 -11.01 -5.31 4.27
CA ARG A 144 -11.70 -4.05 4.04
C ARG A 144 -11.03 -3.21 2.95
N PHE A 145 -9.70 -3.10 2.96
CA PHE A 145 -8.97 -2.32 1.96
C PHE A 145 -8.99 -3.00 0.58
N THR A 146 -8.86 -4.32 0.51
CA THR A 146 -8.97 -5.05 -0.75
C THR A 146 -10.37 -4.95 -1.30
N ASN A 147 -11.42 -5.16 -0.52
CA ASN A 147 -12.82 -4.98 -0.96
C ASN A 147 -13.06 -3.58 -1.51
N TYR A 148 -12.69 -2.56 -0.75
CA TYR A 148 -12.79 -1.17 -1.19
C TYR A 148 -12.07 -0.92 -2.54
N LYS A 149 -10.87 -1.49 -2.72
CA LYS A 149 -10.08 -1.33 -3.96
C LYS A 149 -10.62 -2.14 -5.13
N ALA A 150 -11.16 -3.33 -4.86
CA ALA A 150 -11.81 -4.15 -5.87
C ALA A 150 -13.07 -3.46 -6.37
N GLU A 151 -13.94 -2.99 -5.47
CA GLU A 151 -15.14 -2.21 -5.81
C GLU A 151 -14.78 -0.94 -6.59
N TYR A 152 -13.72 -0.22 -6.17
CA TYR A 152 -13.20 0.93 -6.92
C TYR A 152 -12.81 0.58 -8.35
N ALA A 153 -12.29 -0.63 -8.58
CA ALA A 153 -11.91 -1.13 -9.89
C ALA A 153 -13.06 -1.82 -10.65
N GLY A 154 -14.29 -1.84 -10.11
CA GLY A 154 -15.42 -2.55 -10.69
C GLY A 154 -15.27 -4.08 -10.64
N LYS A 155 -14.51 -4.59 -9.66
CA LYS A 155 -14.30 -6.01 -9.40
C LYS A 155 -14.92 -6.39 -8.06
N TRP A 156 -15.28 -7.66 -7.91
CA TRP A 156 -15.67 -8.23 -6.62
C TRP A 156 -14.56 -9.14 -6.09
N ILE A 157 -14.66 -9.48 -4.81
CA ILE A 157 -13.78 -10.41 -4.12
C ILE A 157 -14.64 -11.57 -3.67
N GLU A 158 -14.18 -12.78 -3.96
CA GLU A 158 -14.75 -14.01 -3.42
C GLU A 158 -13.76 -14.56 -2.39
N LEU A 159 -14.24 -14.83 -1.19
CA LEU A 159 -13.41 -15.45 -0.17
C LEU A 159 -13.41 -16.96 -0.38
N VAL A 160 -12.25 -17.58 -0.21
CA VAL A 160 -12.11 -19.04 -0.27
C VAL A 160 -11.60 -19.58 1.05
N ASP A 161 -11.95 -20.83 1.33
CA ASP A 161 -11.38 -21.59 2.43
C ASP A 161 -9.85 -21.69 2.27
N PRO A 162 -9.05 -21.17 3.22
CA PRO A 162 -7.60 -21.17 3.14
C PRO A 162 -6.98 -22.49 3.64
N TYR A 163 -7.74 -23.40 4.26
CA TYR A 163 -7.18 -24.60 4.87
C TYR A 163 -6.52 -25.53 3.84
N TRP A 164 -5.37 -26.08 4.22
CA TRP A 164 -4.58 -27.06 3.45
C TRP A 164 -4.04 -26.60 2.09
N THR A 165 -4.26 -25.35 1.67
CA THR A 165 -3.81 -24.81 0.36
C THR A 165 -2.32 -25.00 0.09
N SER A 166 -1.48 -24.88 1.12
CA SER A 166 -0.03 -25.02 1.01
C SER A 166 0.48 -26.45 1.12
N GLN A 167 -0.39 -27.40 1.51
CA GLN A 167 -0.06 -28.79 1.75
C GLN A 167 -0.66 -29.72 0.69
N THR A 168 -1.80 -29.38 0.12
CA THR A 168 -2.43 -30.12 -0.97
C THR A 168 -1.69 -29.91 -2.29
N CYS A 169 -1.60 -30.96 -3.10
CA CYS A 169 -1.09 -30.92 -4.48
C CYS A 169 -2.23 -30.69 -5.48
N LEU A 170 -1.92 -30.27 -6.71
CA LEU A 170 -2.89 -30.14 -7.79
C LEU A 170 -3.58 -31.47 -8.15
N CYS A 171 -2.92 -32.60 -7.92
CA CYS A 171 -3.51 -33.93 -8.11
C CYS A 171 -4.44 -34.37 -6.96
N GLY A 172 -4.51 -33.60 -5.87
CA GLY A 172 -5.31 -33.92 -4.68
C GLY A 172 -4.54 -34.64 -3.56
N ALA A 173 -3.27 -34.99 -3.78
CA ALA A 173 -2.42 -35.62 -2.77
C ALA A 173 -2.05 -34.67 -1.64
N ASP A 174 -1.93 -35.20 -0.42
CA ASP A 174 -1.41 -34.47 0.73
C ASP A 174 0.12 -34.51 0.77
N VAL A 175 0.73 -33.33 0.73
CA VAL A 175 2.19 -33.14 0.77
C VAL A 175 2.53 -32.31 2.01
N PRO A 176 2.60 -32.94 3.20
CA PRO A 176 2.90 -32.24 4.44
C PRO A 176 4.31 -31.66 4.37
N LYS A 177 4.43 -30.36 4.65
CA LYS A 177 5.68 -29.61 4.57
C LYS A 177 5.64 -28.40 5.49
N ASP A 178 6.80 -27.99 5.99
CA ASP A 178 6.93 -26.77 6.80
C ASP A 178 6.90 -25.49 5.94
N LEU A 179 6.59 -24.36 6.57
CA LEU A 179 6.64 -23.03 5.96
C LEU A 179 8.02 -22.72 5.37
N SER A 180 9.10 -23.24 5.93
CA SER A 180 10.47 -23.00 5.41
C SER A 180 10.68 -23.62 4.03
N ILE A 181 9.93 -24.67 3.68
CA ILE A 181 10.05 -25.39 2.41
C ILE A 181 9.24 -24.64 1.34
N ARG A 182 9.94 -23.98 0.42
CA ARG A 182 9.34 -23.18 -0.67
C ARG A 182 9.13 -23.96 -1.97
N ILE A 183 9.71 -25.16 -2.09
CA ILE A 183 9.55 -26.03 -3.25
C ILE A 183 8.55 -27.13 -2.90
N HIS A 184 7.51 -27.26 -3.72
CA HIS A 184 6.53 -28.33 -3.66
C HIS A 184 7.03 -29.48 -4.53
N ILE A 185 7.27 -30.64 -3.92
CA ILE A 185 7.62 -31.88 -4.61
C ILE A 185 6.53 -32.89 -4.24
N CYS A 186 5.75 -33.32 -5.22
CA CYS A 186 4.72 -34.34 -5.02
C CYS A 186 5.26 -35.72 -5.42
N HIS A 187 5.20 -36.68 -4.50
CA HIS A 187 5.63 -38.06 -4.75
C HIS A 187 4.60 -38.90 -5.50
N GLU A 188 3.35 -38.44 -5.60
CA GLU A 188 2.28 -39.15 -6.33
C GLU A 188 2.25 -38.78 -7.82
N CYS A 189 2.24 -37.49 -8.15
CA CYS A 189 2.17 -37.01 -9.54
C CYS A 189 3.51 -36.51 -10.12
N GLY A 190 4.57 -36.46 -9.31
CA GLY A 190 5.88 -35.99 -9.73
C GLY A 190 5.99 -34.47 -9.94
N LEU A 191 4.98 -33.69 -9.52
CA LEU A 191 4.99 -32.23 -9.68
C LEU A 191 6.10 -31.59 -8.84
N ILE A 192 6.96 -30.81 -9.50
CA ILE A 192 8.01 -29.99 -8.87
C ILE A 192 7.76 -28.54 -9.25
N LEU A 193 7.27 -27.73 -8.31
CA LEU A 193 6.95 -26.32 -8.53
C LEU A 193 7.15 -25.50 -7.25
N ASN A 194 7.15 -24.18 -7.34
CA ASN A 194 7.09 -23.34 -6.14
C ASN A 194 5.77 -23.58 -5.37
N ARG A 195 5.86 -23.76 -4.05
CA ARG A 195 4.71 -23.99 -3.16
C ARG A 195 3.68 -22.87 -3.22
N ASP A 196 4.12 -21.62 -3.32
CA ASP A 196 3.21 -20.47 -3.35
C ASP A 196 2.46 -20.41 -4.69
N HIS A 197 3.07 -20.86 -5.79
CA HIS A 197 2.39 -21.02 -7.08
C HIS A 197 1.35 -22.13 -7.04
N VAL A 198 1.68 -23.30 -6.46
CA VAL A 198 0.72 -24.41 -6.30
C VAL A 198 -0.47 -23.97 -5.45
N SER A 199 -0.21 -23.27 -4.33
CA SER A 199 -1.25 -22.71 -3.46
C SER A 199 -2.17 -21.76 -4.22
N ALA A 200 -1.62 -20.86 -5.04
CA ALA A 200 -2.39 -19.89 -5.82
C ALA A 200 -3.33 -20.58 -6.82
N ILE A 201 -2.87 -21.62 -7.52
CA ILE A 201 -3.70 -22.39 -8.45
C ILE A 201 -4.82 -23.14 -7.70
N ILE A 202 -4.53 -23.70 -6.53
CA ILE A 202 -5.56 -24.36 -5.70
C ILE A 202 -6.64 -23.37 -5.26
N ILE A 203 -6.23 -22.17 -4.87
CA ILE A 203 -7.12 -21.07 -4.48
C ILE A 203 -8.01 -20.65 -5.65
N GLU A 204 -7.44 -20.45 -6.84
CA GLU A 204 -8.17 -20.13 -8.07
C GLU A 204 -9.20 -21.23 -8.41
N ASN A 205 -8.80 -22.49 -8.32
CA ASN A 205 -9.68 -23.63 -8.57
C ASN A 205 -10.84 -23.70 -7.55
N ARG A 206 -10.61 -23.34 -6.29
CA ARG A 206 -11.66 -23.26 -5.26
C ARG A 206 -12.63 -22.12 -5.56
N GLY A 207 -12.12 -20.92 -5.87
CA GLY A 207 -12.95 -19.75 -6.18
C GLY A 207 -13.74 -19.89 -7.48
N THR A 208 -13.18 -20.55 -8.50
CA THR A 208 -13.90 -20.77 -9.76
C THR A 208 -15.06 -21.75 -9.62
N ARG A 209 -15.03 -22.65 -8.61
CA ARG A 209 -16.13 -23.57 -8.33
C ARG A 209 -17.29 -22.92 -7.57
N SER A 210 -17.04 -21.85 -6.80
CA SER A 210 -18.08 -21.17 -6.02
C SER A 210 -18.86 -20.12 -6.82
N VAL A 211 -18.25 -19.50 -7.83
CA VAL A 211 -18.87 -18.38 -8.58
C VAL A 211 -19.66 -18.90 -9.81
N PRO A 212 -20.98 -18.62 -9.90
CA PRO A 212 -21.76 -18.90 -11.11
C PRO A 212 -21.25 -18.09 -12.32
N MET A 213 -21.30 -18.66 -13.53
CA MET A 213 -20.85 -18.02 -14.78
C MET A 213 -21.63 -16.76 -15.21
N ASP A 214 -22.66 -16.37 -14.46
CA ASP A 214 -23.56 -15.29 -14.86
C ASP A 214 -23.01 -13.93 -14.41
N CYS A 215 -22.37 -13.23 -15.35
CA CYS A 215 -21.92 -11.86 -15.18
C CYS A 215 -23.13 -10.92 -15.14
N ARG A 216 -23.80 -10.79 -14.00
CA ARG A 216 -24.79 -9.72 -13.84
C ARG A 216 -24.09 -8.36 -13.95
N GLU A 217 -24.65 -7.50 -14.80
CA GLU A 217 -24.18 -6.12 -14.96
C GLU A 217 -24.15 -5.41 -13.60
N PHE A 218 -22.99 -4.85 -13.25
CA PHE A 218 -22.78 -4.19 -11.97
C PHE A 218 -23.51 -2.84 -11.96
N THR A 219 -24.70 -2.78 -11.39
CA THR A 219 -25.36 -1.51 -11.06
C THR A 219 -24.76 -0.95 -9.76
N PRO A 220 -24.29 0.31 -9.71
CA PRO A 220 -23.70 0.89 -8.50
C PRO A 220 -24.65 0.81 -7.30
N VAL A 221 -24.15 0.35 -6.16
CA VAL A 221 -24.91 0.23 -4.91
C VAL A 221 -25.08 1.62 -4.27
N GLU A 222 -26.33 2.02 -4.00
CA GLU A 222 -26.63 3.16 -3.13
C GLU A 222 -26.17 2.85 -1.70
N THR A 223 -25.18 3.59 -1.19
CA THR A 223 -24.69 3.43 0.17
C THR A 223 -25.66 4.11 1.15
N LYS A 224 -26.36 3.32 1.97
CA LYS A 224 -27.15 3.83 3.11
C LYS A 224 -26.26 4.49 4.16
N PRO A 225 -26.78 5.48 4.91
CA PRO A 225 -26.04 6.14 5.97
C PRO A 225 -25.65 5.16 7.08
N LEU A 226 -24.42 5.28 7.57
CA LEU A 226 -23.96 4.56 8.76
C LEU A 226 -24.70 5.13 9.98
N LEU A 227 -25.55 4.32 10.61
CA LEU A 227 -26.17 4.59 11.91
C LEU A 227 -25.14 4.54 13.03
#